data_AF-A0A9D5MTR3-F1
#
_entry.id   AF-A0A9D5MTR3-F1
#
_cell.length_a   1.000
_cell.length_b   1.000
_cell.length_c   1.000
_cell.angle_alpha   90.00
_cell.angle_beta   90.00
_cell.angle_gamma   90.00
#
_symmetry.space_group_name_H-M   'P 1'
#
loop_
_entity.id
_entity.type
_entity.pdbx_description
1 polymer ?
#
loop_
_entity_poly.entity_id
_entity_poly.type
_entity_poly.pdbx_seq_one_letter_code
_entity_poly.pdbx_strand_id
1 'polypeptide(L)'
;MILEDAKLLLVENNISFETVEYRDEKEYWHHTMLFPYTKNAKSCKVIAIVVKSNNGNKNIELQFNETDAGFVFEELRFGDLCFEFFDVLEEVLVLDLILKIKKIQEGKLTVVLANNLKKRCWIGDAVFDLNDDDDLFGKKGYEEAMQRIRKPYGLLGKLFKSKIQYEIYDWNSYQCIIK
;
A
#
# COMPACT_ATOMS: atom_id res chain seq x y z
N MET A 1 -12.85 3.68 -14.99
CA MET A 1 -11.56 3.64 -15.72
C MET A 1 -11.17 2.21 -16.10
N ILE A 2 -10.92 1.95 -17.39
CA ILE A 2 -10.43 0.65 -17.89
C ILE A 2 -8.89 0.60 -17.96
N LEU A 3 -8.32 -0.60 -18.07
CA LEU A 3 -6.87 -0.83 -18.08
C LEU A 3 -6.11 0.02 -19.11
N GLU A 4 -6.61 0.12 -20.34
CA GLU A 4 -5.92 0.87 -21.40
C GLU A 4 -5.91 2.38 -21.14
N ASP A 5 -6.99 2.94 -20.58
CA ASP A 5 -7.03 4.35 -20.17
C ASP A 5 -5.98 4.62 -19.08
N ALA A 6 -5.84 3.71 -18.12
CA ALA A 6 -4.85 3.86 -17.05
C ALA A 6 -3.42 3.80 -17.59
N LYS A 7 -3.13 2.92 -18.56
CA LYS A 7 -1.82 2.86 -19.22
C LYS A 7 -1.52 4.18 -19.94
N LEU A 8 -2.46 4.68 -20.73
CA LEU A 8 -2.32 5.96 -21.42
C LEU A 8 -2.06 7.10 -20.43
N LEU A 9 -2.86 7.18 -19.37
CA LEU A 9 -2.73 8.17 -18.30
C LEU A 9 -1.33 8.17 -17.67
N LEU A 10 -0.75 6.99 -17.40
CA LEU A 10 0.60 6.88 -16.86
C LEU A 10 1.67 7.30 -17.87
N VAL A 11 1.54 6.91 -19.15
CA VAL A 11 2.45 7.33 -20.23
C VAL A 11 2.44 8.85 -20.39
N GLU A 12 1.26 9.48 -20.44
CA GLU A 12 1.10 10.93 -20.56
C GLU A 12 1.73 11.69 -19.38
N ASN A 13 1.81 11.05 -18.22
CA ASN A 13 2.45 11.59 -17.02
C ASN A 13 3.91 11.18 -16.85
N ASN A 14 4.53 10.54 -17.86
CA ASN A 14 5.91 10.04 -17.85
C ASN A 14 6.20 9.06 -16.70
N ILE A 15 5.21 8.26 -16.32
CA ILE A 15 5.35 7.23 -15.28
C ILE A 15 5.62 5.89 -15.96
N SER A 16 6.83 5.35 -15.74
CA SER A 16 7.20 4.03 -16.25
C SER A 16 6.52 2.93 -15.43
N PHE A 17 6.01 1.91 -16.12
CA PHE A 17 5.34 0.78 -15.49
C PHE A 17 5.58 -0.52 -16.26
N GLU A 18 5.29 -1.63 -15.58
CA GLU A 18 5.14 -2.95 -16.18
C GLU A 18 3.74 -3.50 -15.87
N THR A 19 3.33 -4.55 -16.57
CA THR A 19 2.08 -5.26 -16.28
C THR A 19 2.38 -6.67 -15.82
N VAL A 20 1.71 -7.10 -14.75
CA VAL A 20 1.78 -8.46 -14.23
C VAL A 20 0.37 -9.04 -14.21
N GLU A 21 0.25 -10.30 -14.60
CA GLU A 21 -1.02 -11.02 -14.59
C GLU A 21 -1.07 -12.01 -13.43
N TYR A 22 -2.24 -12.13 -12.82
CA TYR A 22 -2.54 -13.10 -11.77
C TYR A 22 -3.78 -13.89 -12.17
N ARG A 23 -3.84 -15.15 -11.78
CA ARG A 23 -4.96 -16.05 -12.10
C ARG A 23 -6.25 -15.56 -11.46
N ASP A 24 -6.16 -15.10 -10.22
CA ASP A 24 -7.30 -14.67 -9.41
C ASP A 24 -6.91 -13.60 -8.38
N GLU A 25 -7.91 -12.96 -7.77
CA GLU A 25 -7.69 -11.92 -6.76
C GLU A 25 -7.00 -12.46 -5.51
N LYS A 26 -7.22 -13.75 -5.20
CA LYS A 26 -6.54 -14.40 -4.08
C LYS A 26 -5.03 -14.46 -4.33
N GLU A 27 -4.60 -14.85 -5.53
CA GLU A 27 -3.18 -14.86 -5.89
C GLU A 27 -2.58 -13.44 -5.79
N TYR A 28 -3.27 -12.43 -6.32
CA TYR A 28 -2.83 -11.04 -6.23
C TYR A 28 -2.70 -10.53 -4.79
N TRP A 29 -3.67 -10.81 -3.91
CA TRP A 29 -3.57 -10.39 -2.50
C TRP A 29 -2.47 -11.13 -1.73
N HIS A 30 -2.18 -12.38 -2.09
CA HIS A 30 -1.02 -13.10 -1.55
C HIS A 30 0.32 -12.54 -2.05
N HIS A 31 0.34 -11.88 -3.21
CA HIS A 31 1.51 -11.15 -3.70
C HIS A 31 1.75 -9.87 -2.90
N THR A 32 0.70 -9.09 -2.68
CA THR A 32 0.81 -7.72 -2.13
C THR A 32 0.77 -7.64 -0.61
N MET A 33 0.21 -8.65 0.08
CA MET A 33 0.00 -8.60 1.53
C MET A 33 0.67 -9.76 2.28
N LEU A 34 1.24 -9.47 3.45
CA LEU A 34 1.83 -10.52 4.30
C LEU A 34 0.79 -11.53 4.84
N PHE A 35 -0.38 -11.04 5.27
CA PHE A 35 -1.47 -11.85 5.83
C PHE A 35 -2.82 -11.47 5.21
N PRO A 36 -3.08 -11.85 3.94
CA PRO A 36 -4.29 -11.45 3.25
C PRO A 36 -5.52 -12.18 3.79
N TYR A 37 -6.64 -11.48 3.88
CA TYR A 37 -7.95 -12.07 4.16
C TYR A 37 -8.69 -12.35 2.85
N THR A 38 -8.67 -13.60 2.38
CA THR A 38 -9.09 -13.96 1.01
C THR A 38 -10.47 -14.60 0.91
N LYS A 39 -11.28 -14.56 1.99
CA LYS A 39 -12.61 -15.20 2.00
C LYS A 39 -13.56 -14.61 0.94
N ASN A 40 -13.39 -13.32 0.64
CA ASN A 40 -14.24 -12.58 -0.30
C ASN A 40 -13.55 -12.35 -1.66
N ALA A 41 -12.41 -12.98 -1.91
CA ALA A 41 -11.66 -12.78 -3.14
C ALA A 41 -12.47 -13.28 -4.35
N LYS A 42 -12.54 -12.45 -5.40
CA LYS A 42 -13.17 -12.76 -6.68
C LYS A 42 -12.36 -13.81 -7.43
N SER A 43 -13.04 -14.71 -8.14
CA SER A 43 -12.42 -15.72 -9.00
C SER A 43 -12.11 -15.22 -10.43
N CYS A 44 -12.02 -13.91 -10.61
CA CYS A 44 -11.77 -13.26 -11.91
C CYS A 44 -10.27 -13.06 -12.12
N LYS A 45 -9.83 -13.01 -13.39
CA LYS A 45 -8.43 -12.69 -13.71
C LYS A 45 -8.09 -11.28 -13.24
N VAL A 46 -6.87 -11.10 -12.76
CA VAL A 46 -6.36 -9.79 -12.32
C VAL A 46 -5.16 -9.39 -13.16
N ILE A 47 -5.12 -8.13 -13.58
CA ILE A 47 -3.93 -7.49 -14.15
C ILE A 47 -3.53 -6.36 -13.20
N ALA A 48 -2.28 -6.35 -12.76
CA ALA A 48 -1.71 -5.23 -12.03
C ALA A 48 -0.81 -4.40 -12.95
N ILE A 49 -0.99 -3.08 -12.94
CA ILE A 49 0.04 -2.16 -13.44
C ILE A 49 0.98 -1.86 -12.27
N VAL A 50 2.27 -2.16 -12.44
CA VAL A 50 3.29 -2.03 -11.39
C VAL A 50 4.24 -0.89 -11.72
N VAL A 51 4.30 0.11 -10.84
CA VAL A 51 5.29 1.19 -10.88
C VAL A 51 6.36 0.89 -9.83
N LYS A 52 7.55 0.53 -10.29
CA LYS A 52 8.67 0.12 -9.43
C LYS A 52 9.15 1.28 -8.56
N SER A 53 9.22 1.05 -7.25
CA SER A 53 9.78 2.04 -6.32
C SER A 53 11.30 1.98 -6.26
N ASN A 54 11.91 3.06 -5.78
CA ASN A 54 13.34 3.13 -5.54
C ASN A 54 13.79 2.28 -4.34
N ASN A 55 12.87 1.99 -3.41
CA ASN A 55 13.15 1.13 -2.26
C ASN A 55 13.32 -0.36 -2.63
N GLY A 56 12.89 -0.77 -3.83
CA GLY A 56 13.04 -2.13 -4.38
C GLY A 56 12.23 -3.23 -3.68
N ASN A 57 11.43 -2.89 -2.66
CA ASN A 57 10.68 -3.84 -1.82
C ASN A 57 9.16 -3.67 -1.97
N LYS A 58 8.67 -2.42 -1.98
CA LYS A 58 7.24 -2.08 -1.99
C LYS A 58 6.95 -1.16 -3.17
N ASN A 59 6.21 -1.65 -4.16
CA ASN A 59 5.87 -0.91 -5.38
C ASN A 59 4.50 -0.23 -5.26
N ILE A 60 4.20 0.67 -6.18
CA ILE A 60 2.81 1.08 -6.42
C ILE A 60 2.20 0.07 -7.40
N GLU A 61 1.02 -0.45 -7.07
CA GLU A 61 0.30 -1.41 -7.90
C GLU A 61 -1.14 -0.99 -8.10
N LEU A 62 -1.58 -0.87 -9.35
CA LEU A 62 -2.96 -0.60 -9.71
C LEU A 62 -3.63 -1.91 -10.08
N GLN A 63 -4.59 -2.36 -9.29
CA GLN A 63 -5.35 -3.59 -9.54
C GLN A 63 -6.45 -3.35 -10.57
N PHE A 64 -6.52 -4.21 -11.59
CA PHE A 64 -7.62 -4.29 -12.53
C PHE A 64 -8.22 -5.69 -12.55
N ASN A 65 -9.52 -5.80 -12.32
CA ASN A 65 -10.25 -7.06 -12.34
C ASN A 65 -10.97 -7.25 -13.67
N GLU A 66 -11.01 -8.49 -14.15
CA GLU A 66 -11.80 -8.87 -15.32
C GLU A 66 -13.31 -8.78 -15.02
N THR A 67 -14.03 -8.11 -15.92
CA THR A 67 -15.49 -7.95 -15.92
C THR A 67 -16.04 -8.13 -17.35
N ASP A 68 -17.36 -8.13 -17.52
CA ASP A 68 -18.00 -8.14 -18.84
C ASP A 68 -17.61 -6.93 -19.71
N ALA A 69 -17.19 -5.83 -19.08
CA ALA A 69 -16.73 -4.61 -19.75
C ALA A 69 -15.20 -4.58 -19.98
N GLY A 70 -14.49 -5.69 -19.70
CA GLY A 70 -13.04 -5.78 -19.74
C GLY A 70 -12.39 -5.60 -18.36
N PHE A 71 -11.12 -5.20 -18.35
CA PHE A 71 -10.35 -5.00 -17.12
C PHE A 71 -10.63 -3.63 -16.51
N VAL A 72 -11.27 -3.60 -15.34
CA VAL A 72 -11.72 -2.38 -14.66
C VAL A 72 -10.89 -2.14 -13.41
N PHE A 73 -10.50 -0.88 -13.20
CA PHE A 73 -9.74 -0.45 -12.02
C PHE A 73 -10.51 -0.70 -10.72
N GLU A 74 -9.83 -1.23 -9.70
CA GLU A 74 -10.44 -1.54 -8.40
C GLU A 74 -9.74 -0.78 -7.26
N GLU A 75 -8.42 -0.89 -7.17
CA GLU A 75 -7.66 -0.29 -6.07
C GLU A 75 -6.23 0.08 -6.47
N LEU A 76 -5.69 1.12 -5.81
CA LEU A 76 -4.27 1.43 -5.82
C LEU A 76 -3.67 0.93 -4.51
N ARG A 77 -2.56 0.21 -4.61
CA ARG A 77 -1.75 -0.20 -3.47
C ARG A 77 -0.39 0.45 -3.50
N PHE A 78 0.18 0.70 -2.32
CA PHE A 78 1.60 0.97 -2.14
C PHE A 78 2.16 0.01 -1.11
N GLY A 79 2.84 -1.04 -1.56
CA GLY A 79 3.08 -2.22 -0.72
C GLY A 79 1.75 -2.84 -0.28
N ASP A 80 1.64 -3.19 1.00
CA ASP A 80 0.42 -3.84 1.52
C ASP A 80 -0.71 -2.84 1.81
N LEU A 81 -0.39 -1.53 1.87
CA LEU A 81 -1.38 -0.48 2.09
C LEU A 81 -2.25 -0.30 0.83
N CYS A 82 -3.56 -0.40 1.02
CA CYS A 82 -4.55 -0.04 0.00
C CYS A 82 -5.01 1.41 0.19
N PHE A 83 -5.04 2.18 -0.90
CA PHE A 83 -5.73 3.45 -0.96
C PHE A 83 -7.12 3.21 -1.52
N GLU A 84 -8.11 3.53 -0.70
CA GLU A 84 -9.52 3.34 -1.02
C GLU A 84 -10.01 4.44 -1.96
N PHE A 85 -10.42 4.06 -3.18
CA PHE A 85 -10.97 4.96 -4.20
C PHE A 85 -12.46 4.72 -4.49
N PHE A 86 -13.16 3.91 -3.68
CA PHE A 86 -14.51 3.42 -3.97
C PHE A 86 -15.61 4.51 -3.96
N ASP A 87 -15.41 5.62 -3.26
CA ASP A 87 -16.35 6.76 -3.20
C ASP A 87 -15.94 7.93 -4.11
N VAL A 88 -14.87 7.76 -4.89
CA VAL A 88 -14.34 8.83 -5.73
C VAL A 88 -15.18 8.90 -7.00
N LEU A 89 -15.78 10.07 -7.25
CA LEU A 89 -16.50 10.33 -8.50
C LEU A 89 -15.58 10.03 -9.69
N GLU A 90 -16.09 9.37 -10.72
CA GLU A 90 -15.28 8.98 -11.87
C GLU A 90 -14.51 10.17 -12.49
N GLU A 91 -15.13 11.36 -12.47
CA GLU A 91 -14.54 12.61 -12.95
C GLU A 91 -13.29 13.06 -12.18
N VAL A 92 -13.17 12.72 -10.89
CA VAL A 92 -12.02 13.11 -10.05
C VAL A 92 -11.04 11.96 -9.81
N LEU A 93 -11.44 10.72 -10.11
CA LEU A 93 -10.62 9.51 -9.95
C LEU A 93 -9.26 9.65 -10.64
N VAL A 94 -9.25 10.11 -11.89
CA VAL A 94 -8.03 10.27 -12.71
C VAL A 94 -7.04 11.25 -12.06
N LEU A 95 -7.56 12.39 -11.57
CA LEU A 95 -6.74 13.43 -10.94
C LEU A 95 -6.19 12.95 -9.59
N ASP A 96 -7.02 12.35 -8.75
CA ASP A 96 -6.63 11.86 -7.44
C ASP A 96 -5.63 10.71 -7.54
N LEU A 97 -5.81 9.81 -8.51
CA LEU A 97 -4.90 8.72 -8.78
C LEU A 97 -3.49 9.22 -9.12
N ILE A 98 -3.39 10.14 -10.10
CA ILE A 98 -2.08 10.70 -10.50
C ILE A 98 -1.47 11.52 -9.37
N LEU A 99 -2.26 12.34 -8.67
CA LEU A 99 -1.78 13.10 -7.52
C LEU A 99 -1.22 12.17 -6.45
N LYS A 100 -1.90 11.06 -6.15
CA LYS A 100 -1.44 10.08 -5.16
C LYS A 100 -0.15 9.41 -5.60
N ILE A 101 -0.06 8.95 -6.85
CA ILE A 101 1.16 8.35 -7.40
C ILE A 101 2.34 9.32 -7.28
N LYS A 102 2.15 10.58 -7.70
CA LYS A 102 3.21 11.60 -7.60
C LYS A 102 3.63 11.87 -6.17
N LYS A 103 2.67 12.02 -5.23
CA LYS A 103 2.99 12.19 -3.80
C LYS A 103 3.81 11.03 -3.25
N ILE A 104 3.48 9.79 -3.64
CA ILE A 104 4.26 8.61 -3.27
C ILE A 104 5.66 8.73 -3.88
N GLN A 105 5.79 8.89 -5.21
CA GLN A 105 7.08 8.97 -5.92
C GLN A 105 8.01 10.07 -5.43
N GLU A 106 7.45 11.20 -4.98
CA GLU A 106 8.20 12.31 -4.38
C GLU A 106 8.69 12.02 -2.95
N GLY A 107 8.33 10.86 -2.38
CA GLY A 107 8.69 10.48 -1.01
C GLY A 107 7.93 11.29 0.06
N LYS A 108 6.81 11.93 -0.30
CA LYS A 108 6.02 12.74 0.65
C LYS A 108 5.28 11.87 1.66
N LEU A 109 4.91 10.66 1.25
CA LEU A 109 4.15 9.72 2.08
C LEU A 109 5.08 8.64 2.66
N THR A 110 5.05 8.50 3.98
CA THR A 110 5.68 7.38 4.70
C THR A 110 4.60 6.48 5.27
N VAL A 111 4.65 5.20 4.93
CA VAL A 111 3.72 4.17 5.41
C VAL A 111 4.33 3.42 6.57
N VAL A 112 3.53 3.14 7.59
CA VAL A 112 3.87 2.26 8.70
C VAL A 112 2.81 1.18 8.82
N LEU A 113 3.19 -0.08 8.61
CA LEU A 113 2.35 -1.25 8.82
C LEU A 113 2.75 -1.98 10.09
N ALA A 114 1.79 -2.58 10.77
CA ALA A 114 1.99 -3.46 11.90
C ALA A 114 1.29 -4.79 11.69
N ASN A 115 2.04 -5.88 11.85
CA ASN A 115 1.60 -7.25 11.64
C ASN A 115 1.91 -8.11 12.88
N ASN A 116 0.93 -8.87 13.34
CA ASN A 116 1.12 -9.85 14.42
C ASN A 116 1.55 -11.19 13.85
N LEU A 117 2.84 -11.53 13.98
CA LEU A 117 3.39 -12.76 13.42
C LEU A 117 2.86 -14.03 14.10
N LYS A 118 2.53 -13.96 15.41
CA LYS A 118 2.01 -15.11 16.15
C LYS A 118 0.57 -15.43 15.76
N LYS A 119 -0.26 -14.40 15.61
CA LYS A 119 -1.66 -14.53 15.19
C LYS A 119 -1.83 -14.60 13.67
N ARG A 120 -0.76 -14.32 12.92
CA ARG A 120 -0.75 -14.25 11.45
C ARG A 120 -1.82 -13.30 10.92
N CYS A 121 -1.87 -12.09 11.47
CA CYS A 121 -2.85 -11.09 11.08
C CYS A 121 -2.24 -9.70 11.03
N TRP A 122 -2.77 -8.88 10.15
CA TRP A 122 -2.58 -7.43 10.18
C TRP A 122 -3.23 -6.84 11.44
N ILE A 123 -2.62 -5.82 12.04
CA ILE A 123 -3.12 -5.17 13.28
C ILE A 123 -3.24 -3.65 13.19
N GLY A 124 -2.74 -3.03 12.13
CA GLY A 124 -2.87 -1.60 11.91
C GLY A 124 -1.93 -1.07 10.83
N ASP A 125 -2.35 0.01 10.19
CA ASP A 125 -1.54 0.79 9.25
C ASP A 125 -1.71 2.28 9.55
N ALA A 126 -0.76 3.08 9.06
CA ALA A 126 -0.87 4.53 9.01
C ALA A 126 -0.04 5.07 7.85
N VAL A 127 -0.53 6.16 7.25
CA VAL A 127 0.17 6.93 6.23
C VAL A 127 0.44 8.31 6.80
N PHE A 128 1.69 8.75 6.71
CA PHE A 128 2.11 10.05 7.19
C PHE A 128 2.57 10.92 6.02
N ASP A 129 2.04 12.13 5.90
CA ASP A 129 2.58 13.17 5.01
C ASP A 129 3.55 14.02 5.82
N LEU A 130 4.85 13.83 5.61
CA LEU A 130 5.87 14.49 6.46
C LEU A 130 5.97 16.00 6.24
N ASN A 131 5.26 16.53 5.25
CA ASN A 131 5.17 17.97 4.99
C ASN A 131 3.88 18.60 5.53
N ASP A 132 2.98 17.79 6.08
CA ASP A 132 1.75 18.23 6.71
C ASP A 132 2.02 18.63 8.18
N ASP A 133 1.40 19.72 8.62
CA ASP A 133 1.48 20.22 10.00
C ASP A 133 0.47 19.53 10.94
N ASP A 134 -0.34 18.60 10.41
CA ASP A 134 -1.21 17.75 11.20
C ASP A 134 -0.46 16.98 12.31
N ASP A 135 -0.99 17.06 13.53
CA ASP A 135 -0.36 16.47 14.71
C ASP A 135 -0.39 14.93 14.71
N LEU A 136 -1.32 14.31 13.99
CA LEU A 136 -1.57 12.85 13.99
C LEU A 136 -1.01 12.14 12.76
N PHE A 137 -1.17 12.72 11.58
CA PHE A 137 -0.76 12.17 10.29
C PHE A 137 0.34 12.98 9.60
N GLY A 138 0.74 14.12 10.18
CA GLY A 138 1.91 14.86 9.75
C GLY A 138 3.22 14.33 10.38
N LYS A 139 4.26 15.17 10.33
CA LYS A 139 5.60 14.81 10.82
C LYS A 139 5.61 14.43 12.31
N LYS A 140 4.86 15.15 13.15
CA LYS A 140 4.82 14.90 14.60
C LYS A 140 4.22 13.53 14.91
N GLY A 141 3.10 13.19 14.29
CA GLY A 141 2.47 11.89 14.44
C GLY A 141 3.38 10.73 14.03
N TYR A 142 4.14 10.92 12.94
CA TYR A 142 5.16 9.96 12.51
C TYR A 142 6.26 9.78 13.57
N GLU A 143 6.82 10.87 14.09
CA GLU A 143 7.85 10.82 15.12
C GLU A 143 7.35 10.09 16.39
N GLU A 144 6.13 10.36 16.83
CA GLU A 144 5.50 9.68 17.97
C GLU A 144 5.28 8.18 17.69
N ALA A 145 4.83 7.81 16.49
CA ALA A 145 4.72 6.41 16.07
C ALA A 145 6.08 5.72 16.12
N MET A 146 7.13 6.35 15.57
CA MET A 146 8.49 5.80 15.56
C MET A 146 9.11 5.68 16.95
N GLN A 147 8.86 6.63 17.86
CA GLN A 147 9.27 6.51 19.26
C GLN A 147 8.63 5.29 19.94
N ARG A 148 7.33 5.09 19.73
CA ARG A 148 6.60 3.92 20.27
C ARG A 148 7.14 2.60 19.70
N ILE A 149 7.38 2.55 18.39
CA ILE A 149 7.93 1.37 17.72
C ILE A 149 9.33 1.06 18.24
N ARG A 150 10.20 2.07 18.41
CA ARG A 150 11.59 1.87 18.85
C ARG A 150 11.71 1.58 20.34
N LYS A 151 10.79 2.07 21.19
CA LYS A 151 10.82 1.91 22.65
C LYS A 151 11.01 0.45 23.10
N PRO A 152 12.11 0.08 23.78
CA PRO A 152 12.34 -1.29 24.23
C PRO A 152 11.20 -1.82 25.10
N TYR A 153 10.93 -3.11 25.05
CA TYR A 153 9.97 -3.72 25.98
C TYR A 153 10.51 -3.71 27.41
N GLY A 154 9.69 -3.23 28.34
CA GLY A 154 9.92 -3.41 29.77
C GLY A 154 9.86 -4.89 30.17
N LEU A 155 10.29 -5.20 31.40
CA LEU A 155 10.42 -6.58 31.90
C LEU A 155 9.14 -7.42 31.72
N LEU A 156 7.98 -6.88 32.07
CA LEU A 156 6.68 -7.55 31.88
C LEU A 156 6.28 -7.67 30.40
N GLY A 157 6.71 -6.72 29.56
CA GLY A 157 6.47 -6.75 28.12
C GLY A 157 7.21 -7.87 27.39
N LYS A 158 8.31 -8.39 27.95
CA LYS A 158 9.05 -9.52 27.36
C LYS A 158 8.37 -10.87 27.58
N LEU A 159 7.56 -11.01 28.64
CA LEU A 159 6.94 -12.28 29.04
C LEU A 159 5.61 -12.57 28.34
N PHE A 160 4.86 -11.54 27.95
CA PHE A 160 3.48 -11.69 27.45
C PHE A 160 3.24 -11.20 26.03
N LYS A 161 4.26 -10.69 25.31
CA LYS A 161 4.03 -10.07 24.01
C LYS A 161 3.96 -11.05 22.85
N SER A 162 3.07 -10.70 21.94
CA SER A 162 3.05 -11.23 20.59
C SER A 162 4.20 -10.61 19.78
N LYS A 163 4.80 -11.42 18.90
CA LYS A 163 5.87 -10.99 18.01
C LYS A 163 5.25 -10.09 16.92
N ILE A 164 5.56 -8.79 16.95
CA ILE A 164 5.04 -7.80 16.00
C ILE A 164 6.13 -7.47 14.99
N GLN A 165 5.78 -7.52 13.71
CA GLN A 165 6.58 -7.00 12.62
C GLN A 165 6.02 -5.64 12.21
N TYR A 166 6.89 -4.63 12.21
CA TYR A 166 6.62 -3.33 11.64
C TYR A 166 7.33 -3.21 10.30
N GLU A 167 6.61 -2.78 9.27
CA GLU A 167 7.21 -2.37 8.00
C GLU A 167 7.03 -0.86 7.87
N ILE A 168 8.12 -0.14 7.64
CA ILE A 168 8.14 1.30 7.50
C ILE A 168 8.76 1.59 6.14
N TYR A 169 8.03 2.27 5.27
CA TYR A 169 8.52 2.51 3.92
C TYR A 169 7.97 3.78 3.30
N ASP A 170 8.80 4.39 2.46
CA ASP A 170 8.45 5.45 1.53
C ASP A 170 8.96 5.04 0.14
N TRP A 171 8.88 5.92 -0.87
CA TRP A 171 9.34 5.58 -2.21
C TRP A 171 10.81 5.14 -2.30
N ASN A 172 11.66 5.68 -1.45
CA ASN A 172 13.12 5.51 -1.47
C ASN A 172 13.64 4.59 -0.37
N SER A 173 12.90 4.42 0.73
CA SER A 173 13.35 3.66 1.90
C SER A 173 12.39 2.52 2.27
N TYR A 174 12.97 1.42 2.76
CA TYR A 174 12.23 0.33 3.39
C TYR A 174 12.98 -0.14 4.63
N GLN A 175 12.25 -0.28 5.74
CA GLN A 175 12.76 -0.81 6.98
C GLN A 175 11.77 -1.83 7.56
N CYS A 176 12.30 -2.97 7.99
CA CYS A 176 11.55 -3.98 8.74
C CYS A 176 12.09 -4.07 10.18
N ILE A 177 11.20 -3.94 11.17
CA ILE A 177 11.53 -4.05 12.60
C ILE A 177 10.66 -5.13 13.22
N ILE A 178 11.29 -6.15 13.80
CA ILE A 178 10.57 -7.22 14.51
C ILE A 178 10.80 -7.07 16.01
N LYS A 179 9.72 -7.13 16.79
CA LYS A 179 9.74 -7.02 18.26
C LYS A 179 8.95 -8.14 18.92
#